data_AF-A0A8E1QVX8-F1
#
_entry.id   AF-A0A8E1QVX8-F1
#
_cell.length_a   1.000
_cell.length_b   1.000
_cell.length_c   1.000
_cell.angle_alpha   90.00
_cell.angle_beta   90.00
_cell.angle_gamma   90.00
#
_symmetry.space_group_name_H-M   'P 1'
#
loop_
_entity.id
_entity.type
_entity.pdbx_description
1 polymer ?
#
loop_
_entity_poly.entity_id
_entity_poly.type
_entity_poly.pdbx_seq_one_letter_code
_entity_poly.pdbx_strand_id
1 'polypeptide(L)'
;MNTIKMGNDEFILYCRKNGHGINKTTDQLGRLIWEWIRDKANGRQIENNKECLWGQNANNVSPTGLPYTATQFEFDRNKLPDLYDYLDTL
;
A
#
# COMPACT_ATOMS: atom_id res chain seq x y z
N MET A 1 -11.55 5.25 18.58
CA MET A 1 -10.39 5.23 17.67
C MET A 1 -10.81 5.86 16.35
N ASN A 2 -10.02 6.78 15.82
CA ASN A 2 -10.27 7.42 14.52
C ASN A 2 -9.65 6.54 13.44
N THR A 3 -10.41 5.64 12.84
CA THR A 3 -9.88 4.69 11.85
C THR A 3 -10.10 5.18 10.42
N ILE A 4 -9.28 4.67 9.49
CA ILE A 4 -9.44 4.86 8.05
C ILE A 4 -9.33 3.53 7.33
N LYS A 5 -9.97 3.43 6.16
CA LYS A 5 -9.85 2.29 5.24
C LYS A 5 -9.14 2.73 3.98
N MET A 6 -8.07 2.02 3.62
CA MET A 6 -7.28 2.26 2.41
C MET A 6 -6.69 0.93 1.92
N GLY A 7 -6.42 0.82 0.63
CA GLY A 7 -5.67 -0.28 0.07
C GLY A 7 -4.17 -0.12 0.17
N ASN A 8 -3.42 -1.20 -0.08
CA ASN A 8 -2.00 -1.08 -0.36
C ASN A 8 -1.70 -0.42 -1.72
N ASP A 9 -2.68 -0.35 -2.61
CA ASP A 9 -2.52 0.23 -3.94
C ASP A 9 -2.28 1.74 -3.90
N GLU A 10 -2.93 2.49 -3.01
CA GLU A 10 -2.65 3.92 -2.82
C GLU A 10 -1.22 4.17 -2.33
N PHE A 11 -0.72 3.33 -1.41
CA PHE A 11 0.63 3.45 -0.86
C PHE A 11 1.70 3.01 -1.86
N ILE A 12 1.45 1.95 -2.64
CA ILE A 12 2.34 1.54 -3.73
C ILE A 12 2.38 2.63 -4.80
N LEU A 13 1.24 3.21 -5.18
CA LEU A 13 1.17 4.33 -6.12
C LEU A 13 2.03 5.51 -5.65
N TYR A 14 1.95 5.86 -4.36
CA TYR A 14 2.82 6.89 -3.77
C TYR A 14 4.30 6.55 -3.92
N CYS A 15 4.72 5.34 -3.52
CA CYS A 15 6.11 4.92 -3.64
C CYS A 15 6.62 5.04 -5.08
N ARG A 16 5.84 4.52 -6.05
CA ARG A 16 6.21 4.53 -7.47
C ARG A 16 6.31 5.95 -8.04
N LYS A 17 5.41 6.85 -7.66
CA LYS A 17 5.44 8.25 -8.13
C LYS A 17 6.67 9.01 -7.63
N ASN A 18 7.16 8.68 -6.44
CA ASN A 18 8.26 9.40 -5.79
C ASN A 18 9.61 8.66 -5.89
N GLY A 19 9.66 7.51 -6.57
CA GLY A 19 10.90 6.76 -6.75
C GLY A 19 11.35 5.95 -5.52
N HIS A 20 10.44 5.67 -4.59
CA HIS A 20 10.68 4.77 -3.45
C HIS A 20 10.40 3.32 -3.83
N GLY A 21 11.16 2.39 -3.27
CA GLY A 21 10.97 0.95 -3.45
C GLY A 21 11.18 0.46 -4.89
N ILE A 22 11.94 1.19 -5.71
CA ILE A 22 12.15 0.90 -7.14
C ILE A 22 12.73 -0.51 -7.40
N ASN A 23 13.46 -1.06 -6.43
CA ASN A 23 14.07 -2.39 -6.51
C ASN A 23 13.18 -3.51 -5.97
N LYS A 24 11.94 -3.20 -5.59
CA LYS A 24 11.01 -4.15 -4.99
C LYS A 24 9.84 -4.43 -5.93
N THR A 25 9.36 -5.67 -5.92
CA THR A 25 8.10 -6.02 -6.57
C THR A 25 6.90 -5.43 -5.80
N THR A 26 5.74 -5.38 -6.43
CA THR A 26 4.46 -4.98 -5.81
C THR A 26 4.16 -5.83 -4.58
N ASP A 27 4.43 -7.13 -4.64
CA ASP A 27 4.20 -8.05 -3.52
C ASP A 27 5.14 -7.78 -2.36
N GLN A 28 6.42 -7.50 -2.65
CA GLN A 28 7.41 -7.11 -1.64
C GLN A 28 7.05 -5.78 -0.98
N LEU A 29 6.65 -4.77 -1.76
CA LEU A 29 6.18 -3.50 -1.21
C LEU A 29 4.91 -3.66 -0.39
N GLY A 30 3.92 -4.37 -0.92
CA GLY A 30 2.67 -4.66 -0.22
C GLY A 30 2.90 -5.34 1.12
N ARG A 31 3.87 -6.27 1.19
CA ARG A 31 4.27 -6.92 2.44
C ARG A 31 4.87 -5.94 3.45
N LEU A 32 5.82 -5.10 3.03
CA LEU A 32 6.47 -4.12 3.90
C LEU A 32 5.46 -3.10 4.47
N ILE A 33 4.57 -2.61 3.61
CA ILE A 33 3.48 -1.71 3.97
C ILE A 33 2.55 -2.38 5.00
N TRP A 34 2.17 -3.64 4.74
CA TRP A 34 1.31 -4.39 5.67
C TRP A 34 1.99 -4.61 7.02
N GLU A 35 3.25 -5.05 7.04
CA GLU A 35 4.01 -5.26 8.28
C GLU A 35 4.06 -3.98 9.11
N TRP A 36 4.31 -2.83 8.48
CA TRP A 36 4.28 -1.55 9.17
C TRP A 36 2.88 -1.21 9.72
N ILE A 37 1.83 -1.32 8.90
CA ILE A 37 0.45 -1.02 9.31
C ILE A 37 0.00 -1.90 10.48
N ARG A 38 0.30 -3.20 10.43
CA ARG A 38 0.03 -4.17 11.50
C ARG A 38 0.73 -3.78 12.80
N ASP A 39 2.01 -3.47 12.73
CA ASP A 39 2.86 -3.32 13.92
C ASP A 39 2.83 -1.91 14.52
N LYS A 40 2.53 -0.88 13.72
CA LYS A 40 2.65 0.54 14.12
C LYS A 40 1.33 1.30 14.12
N ALA A 41 0.31 0.80 13.42
CA ALA A 41 -0.95 1.51 13.24
C ALA A 41 -2.20 0.75 13.71
N ASN A 42 -2.02 -0.31 14.52
CA ASN A 42 -3.11 -1.18 14.97
C ASN A 42 -3.95 -1.71 13.79
N GLY A 43 -3.28 -2.01 12.69
CA GLY A 43 -3.94 -2.32 11.43
C GLY A 43 -4.47 -3.74 11.35
N ARG A 44 -5.59 -3.89 10.63
CA ARG A 44 -6.18 -5.18 10.27
C ARG A 44 -6.48 -5.23 8.78
N GLN A 45 -6.31 -6.39 8.16
CA GLN A 45 -6.81 -6.66 6.82
C GLN A 45 -8.33 -6.83 6.89
N ILE A 46 -9.06 -6.14 6.00
CA ILE A 46 -10.52 -6.21 5.94
C ILE A 46 -11.03 -6.84 4.64
N GLU A 47 -10.24 -6.80 3.58
CA GLU A 47 -10.57 -7.39 2.29
C GLU A 47 -9.28 -7.70 1.53
N ASN A 48 -9.21 -8.84 0.87
CA ASN A 48 -8.08 -9.23 0.04
C ASN A 48 -8.49 -9.24 -1.43
N ASN A 49 -7.52 -8.98 -2.31
CA ASN A 49 -7.70 -9.06 -3.77
C ASN A 49 -8.81 -8.16 -4.34
N LYS A 50 -9.04 -6.99 -3.73
CA LYS A 50 -9.97 -6.00 -4.29
C LYS A 50 -9.38 -5.40 -5.56
N GLU A 51 -10.15 -5.32 -6.63
CA GLU A 51 -9.66 -4.71 -7.88
C GLU A 51 -9.26 -3.24 -7.68
N CYS A 52 -8.09 -2.86 -8.19
CA CYS A 52 -7.62 -1.48 -8.17
C CYS A 52 -8.36 -0.63 -9.21
N LEU A 53 -8.53 0.66 -8.94
CA LEU A 53 -9.35 1.55 -9.79
C LEU A 53 -8.83 1.74 -11.22
N TRP A 54 -7.55 1.51 -11.48
CA TRP A 54 -6.99 1.59 -12.85
C TRP A 54 -7.31 0.36 -13.71
N GLY A 55 -7.78 -0.74 -13.11
CA GLY A 55 -8.17 -1.96 -13.82
C GLY A 55 -6.98 -2.83 -14.28
N GLN A 56 -7.28 -4.09 -14.62
CA GLN A 56 -6.27 -5.12 -14.94
C GLN A 56 -5.39 -4.79 -16.14
N ASN A 57 -5.97 -4.14 -17.14
CA ASN A 57 -5.34 -3.92 -18.45
C ASN A 57 -4.66 -2.54 -18.56
N ALA A 58 -4.48 -1.82 -17.45
CA ALA A 58 -3.74 -0.58 -17.47
C ALA A 58 -2.25 -0.82 -17.76
N ASN A 59 -1.67 -0.01 -18.65
CA ASN A 59 -0.29 -0.20 -19.16
C ASN A 59 0.80 -0.19 -18.07
N ASN A 60 0.48 0.32 -16.88
CA ASN A 60 1.39 0.44 -15.74
C ASN A 60 1.22 -0.68 -14.70
N VAL A 61 0.29 -1.63 -14.91
CA VAL A 61 0.16 -2.82 -14.08
C VAL A 61 1.25 -3.82 -14.43
N SER A 62 2.11 -4.12 -13.46
CA SER A 62 3.20 -5.10 -13.62
C SER A 62 3.79 -5.45 -12.25
N PRO A 63 4.61 -6.52 -12.15
CA PRO A 63 5.25 -6.90 -10.88
C PRO A 63 6.12 -5.80 -10.26
N THR A 64 6.63 -4.83 -11.04
CA THR A 64 7.43 -3.70 -10.55
C THR A 64 6.73 -2.35 -10.77
N GLY A 65 5.49 -2.35 -11.25
CA GLY A 65 4.66 -1.17 -11.47
C GLY A 65 3.59 -1.05 -10.41
N LEU A 66 2.33 -0.91 -10.87
CA LEU A 66 1.14 -0.91 -10.02
C LEU A 66 0.55 -2.32 -9.88
N PRO A 67 -0.08 -2.66 -8.75
CA PRO A 67 -0.76 -3.93 -8.58
C PRO A 67 -2.09 -3.96 -9.36
N TYR A 68 -2.56 -5.15 -9.75
CA TYR A 68 -3.91 -5.31 -10.30
C TYR A 68 -4.97 -5.31 -9.18
N THR A 69 -4.70 -6.01 -8.09
CA THR A 69 -5.57 -6.09 -6.92
C THR A 69 -4.85 -5.63 -5.67
N ALA A 70 -5.61 -5.21 -4.68
CA ALA A 70 -5.14 -4.64 -3.44
C ALA A 70 -5.73 -5.36 -2.23
N THR A 71 -4.93 -5.50 -1.18
CA THR A 71 -5.47 -5.76 0.16
C THR A 71 -5.92 -4.44 0.75
N GLN A 72 -7.13 -4.43 1.29
CA GLN A 72 -7.67 -3.29 2.03
C GLN A 72 -7.39 -3.47 3.51
N PHE A 73 -6.97 -2.38 4.14
CA PHE A 73 -6.70 -2.31 5.57
C PHE A 73 -7.69 -1.38 6.26
N GLU A 74 -7.91 -1.62 7.55
CA GLU A 74 -8.43 -0.61 8.47
C GLU A 74 -7.39 -0.39 9.57
N PHE A 75 -7.01 0.87 9.82
CA PHE A 75 -5.96 1.23 10.77
C PHE A 75 -6.17 2.64 11.38
N ASP A 76 -5.37 3.00 12.38
CA ASP A 76 -5.42 4.31 13.03
C ASP A 76 -5.05 5.44 12.06
N ARG A 77 -6.02 6.31 11.75
CA ARG A 77 -5.84 7.43 10.81
C ARG A 77 -4.72 8.38 11.23
N ASN A 78 -4.48 8.52 12.54
CA ASN A 78 -3.47 9.44 13.04
C ASN A 78 -2.04 8.98 12.71
N LYS A 79 -1.87 7.73 12.23
CA LYS A 79 -0.60 7.15 11.80
C LYS A 79 -0.27 7.37 10.34
N LEU A 80 -1.12 8.09 9.59
CA LEU A 80 -0.83 8.43 8.20
C LEU A 80 0.51 9.19 8.02
N PRO A 81 0.83 10.25 8.80
CA PRO A 81 2.14 10.91 8.68
C PRO A 81 3.30 9.95 8.88
N ASP A 82 3.32 9.21 10.01
CA ASP A 82 4.37 8.22 10.31
C ASP A 82 4.48 7.14 9.22
N LEU A 83 3.37 6.75 8.58
CA LEU A 83 3.37 5.79 7.47
C LEU A 83 4.08 6.36 6.25
N TYR A 84 3.76 7.59 5.85
CA TYR A 84 4.41 8.23 4.70
C TYR A 84 5.90 8.48 4.95
N ASP A 85 6.28 8.88 6.17
CA ASP A 85 7.70 8.98 6.57
C ASP A 85 8.42 7.63 6.39
N TYR A 86 7.76 6.51 6.68
CA TYR A 86 8.31 5.18 6.42
C TYR A 86 8.40 4.85 4.93
N LEU A 87 7.37 5.17 4.14
CA LEU A 87 7.37 4.92 2.69
C LEU A 87 8.54 5.64 2.00
N ASP A 88 8.91 6.84 2.47
CA ASP A 88 10.04 7.61 1.94
C ASP A 88 11.40 6.91 2.13
N THR A 89 11.47 5.94 3.06
CA THR A 89 12.69 5.17 3.34
C THR A 89 12.84 3.88 2.51
N LEU A 90 11.82 3.49 1.73
CA LEU A 90 11.76 2.20 1.02
C LEU A 90 12.54 2.17 -0.29
#